data_AF-A0A2Z3JIX2-F1
#
_entry.id   AF-A0A2Z3JIX2-F1
#
_cell.length_a   1.000
_cell.length_b   1.000
_cell.length_c   1.000
_cell.angle_alpha   90.00
_cell.angle_beta   90.00
_cell.angle_gamma   90.00
#
_symmetry.space_group_name_H-M   'P 1'
#
loop_
_entity.id
_entity.type
_entity.pdbx_description
1 polymer ?
#
loop_
_entity_poly.entity_id
_entity_poly.type
_entity_poly.pdbx_seq_one_letter_code
_entity_poly.pdbx_strand_id
1 'polypeptide(L)'
;MTFTLPRFGRRSASLATAPVLPEPPLSERPAATQDVLMEVVLPAGQRLPSIPGWTLRLWPYAVLGDATLQAHPTDAQATLGSLTDALHAQGVTTLGLQRRRAA
;
A
#
# COMPACT_ATOMS: atom_id res chain seq x y z
N MET A 1 -39.06 44.59 31.36
CA MET A 1 -38.68 43.80 30.18
C MET A 1 -37.73 44.63 29.33
N THR A 2 -36.46 44.22 29.21
CA THR A 2 -35.51 44.54 28.13
C THR A 2 -34.19 43.84 28.50
N PHE A 3 -33.75 42.88 27.69
CA PHE A 3 -32.45 42.23 27.85
C PHE A 3 -31.62 42.52 26.59
N THR A 4 -30.55 43.28 26.76
CA THR A 4 -29.56 43.60 25.73
C THR A 4 -28.62 42.42 25.53
N LEU A 5 -28.58 41.84 24.33
CA LEU A 5 -27.64 40.78 23.97
C LEU A 5 -26.29 41.39 23.57
N PRO A 6 -25.14 40.90 24.08
CA PRO A 6 -23.84 41.28 23.58
C PRO A 6 -23.61 40.66 22.19
N ARG A 7 -23.14 41.50 21.28
CA ARG A 7 -22.83 41.19 19.89
C ARG A 7 -21.53 40.38 19.85
N PHE A 8 -21.61 39.08 19.61
CA PHE A 8 -20.42 38.24 19.43
C PHE A 8 -19.71 38.61 18.12
N GLY A 9 -18.47 39.07 18.27
CA GLY A 9 -17.56 39.39 17.17
C GLY A 9 -17.30 38.18 16.28
N ARG A 10 -17.42 38.42 14.97
CA ARG A 10 -17.11 37.50 13.88
C ARG A 10 -15.61 37.18 13.97
N ARG A 11 -15.24 35.97 14.41
CA ARG A 11 -13.85 35.50 14.33
C ARG A 11 -13.51 35.28 12.86
N SER A 12 -12.65 36.12 12.32
CA SER A 12 -12.00 35.88 11.03
C SER A 12 -11.20 34.58 11.14
N ALA A 13 -11.62 33.54 10.43
CA ALA A 13 -10.81 32.35 10.25
C ALA A 13 -9.61 32.74 9.36
N SER A 14 -8.42 32.82 9.95
CA SER A 14 -7.19 32.99 9.19
C SER A 14 -6.98 31.71 8.37
N LEU A 15 -6.94 31.85 7.05
CA LEU A 15 -6.60 30.75 6.13
C LEU A 15 -5.18 30.30 6.47
N ALA A 16 -5.06 29.13 7.10
CA ALA A 16 -3.78 28.46 7.24
C ALA A 16 -3.34 28.01 5.84
N THR A 17 -2.38 28.72 5.25
CA THR A 17 -1.67 28.26 4.06
C THR A 17 -0.98 26.94 4.42
N ALA A 18 -1.53 25.82 3.94
CA ALA A 18 -0.86 24.53 4.03
C ALA A 18 0.44 24.58 3.21
N PRO A 19 1.57 24.03 3.71
CA PRO A 19 2.79 23.96 2.91
C PRO A 19 2.54 23.05 1.70
N VAL A 20 2.72 23.59 0.50
CA VAL A 20 2.73 22.80 -0.75
C VAL A 20 3.97 21.91 -0.70
N LEU A 21 3.77 20.60 -0.52
CA LEU A 21 4.80 19.61 -0.79
C LEU A 21 5.04 19.57 -2.31
N PRO A 22 6.29 19.46 -2.78
CA PRO A 22 6.56 19.30 -4.21
C PRO A 22 5.96 17.97 -4.69
N GLU A 23 5.03 18.06 -5.65
CA GLU A 23 4.45 16.90 -6.31
C GLU A 23 5.52 16.26 -7.22
N PRO A 24 5.82 14.96 -7.08
CA PRO A 24 6.82 14.30 -7.92
C PRO A 24 6.34 14.30 -9.39
N PRO A 25 7.26 14.36 -10.37
CA PRO A 25 6.88 14.41 -11.78
C PRO A 25 6.10 13.15 -12.17
N LEU A 26 4.95 13.35 -12.82
CA LEU A 26 4.15 12.31 -13.45
C LEU A 26 4.97 11.67 -14.59
N SER A 27 5.69 10.59 -14.30
CA SER A 27 6.37 9.77 -15.31
C SER A 27 5.43 8.76 -15.95
N GLU A 28 5.22 8.92 -17.26
CA GLU A 28 4.45 8.03 -18.13
C GLU A 28 5.18 6.70 -18.44
N ARG A 29 4.73 5.59 -17.84
CA ARG A 29 4.55 4.22 -18.42
C ARG A 29 4.16 3.23 -17.30
N PRO A 30 3.22 2.28 -17.51
CA PRO A 30 2.74 1.43 -16.42
C PRO A 30 3.71 0.27 -16.17
N ALA A 31 4.79 0.57 -15.47
CA ALA A 31 5.35 -0.39 -14.52
C ALA A 31 4.26 -0.70 -13.48
N ALA A 32 4.23 -1.91 -12.92
CA ALA A 32 3.45 -2.12 -11.71
C ALA A 32 3.91 -1.06 -10.70
N THR A 33 3.11 -0.03 -10.48
CA THR A 33 3.38 1.10 -9.56
C THR A 33 2.50 0.98 -8.32
N GLN A 34 1.77 -0.13 -8.24
CA GLN A 34 0.77 -0.40 -7.23
C GLN A 34 1.22 -1.59 -6.42
N ASP A 35 0.97 -1.49 -5.11
CA ASP A 35 1.12 -2.61 -4.21
C ASP A 35 0.21 -3.75 -4.64
N VAL A 36 0.78 -4.96 -4.58
CA VAL A 36 0.03 -6.19 -4.74
C VAL A 36 -0.19 -6.81 -3.38
N LEU A 37 -1.44 -7.11 -3.05
CA LEU A 37 -1.80 -7.90 -1.88
C LEU A 37 -2.19 -9.31 -2.33
N MET A 38 -1.68 -10.32 -1.65
CA MET A 38 -2.04 -11.72 -1.90
C MET A 38 -2.00 -12.53 -0.63
N GLU A 39 -2.93 -13.46 -0.48
CA GLU A 39 -2.86 -14.42 0.60
C GLU A 39 -1.88 -15.54 0.24
N VAL A 40 -1.06 -15.92 1.22
CA VAL A 40 0.00 -16.91 1.03
C VAL A 40 -0.03 -17.98 2.11
N VAL A 41 0.36 -19.19 1.74
CA VAL A 41 0.75 -20.27 2.64
C VAL A 41 2.27 -20.32 2.64
N LEU A 42 2.85 -20.26 3.83
CA LEU A 42 4.29 -20.30 4.04
C LEU A 42 4.72 -21.72 4.41
N PRO A 43 5.87 -22.19 3.92
CA PRO A 43 6.44 -23.43 4.41
C PRO A 43 6.73 -23.32 5.92
N ALA A 44 6.50 -24.40 6.66
CA ALA A 44 6.67 -24.41 8.11
C ALA A 44 8.10 -24.01 8.52
N GLY A 45 8.22 -23.04 9.41
CA GLY A 45 9.51 -22.55 9.92
C GLY A 45 10.29 -21.63 8.96
N GLN A 46 9.70 -21.28 7.80
CA GLN A 46 10.39 -20.48 6.79
C GLN A 46 10.05 -18.99 6.92
N ARG A 47 11.07 -18.15 6.76
CA ARG A 47 10.92 -16.69 6.71
C ARG A 47 10.56 -16.25 5.29
N LEU A 48 9.98 -15.06 5.17
CA LEU A 48 9.65 -14.46 3.87
C LEU A 48 10.92 -14.37 3.00
N PRO A 49 10.89 -14.88 1.75
CA PRO A 49 12.05 -14.82 0.87
C PRO A 49 12.29 -13.39 0.36
N SER A 50 13.55 -13.07 0.05
CA SER A 50 13.87 -11.85 -0.69
C SER A 50 13.69 -12.10 -2.19
N ILE A 51 12.92 -11.26 -2.87
CA ILE A 51 12.69 -11.37 -4.32
C ILE A 51 13.26 -10.12 -5.01
N PRO A 52 14.18 -10.27 -5.98
CA PRO A 52 14.74 -9.14 -6.70
C PRO A 52 13.65 -8.28 -7.36
N GLY A 53 13.78 -6.96 -7.25
CA GLY A 53 12.79 -6.02 -7.81
C GLY A 53 11.52 -5.86 -6.96
N TRP A 54 11.46 -6.46 -5.76
CA TRP A 54 10.32 -6.39 -4.87
C TRP A 54 10.71 -6.14 -3.42
N THR A 55 9.98 -5.25 -2.76
CA THR A 55 9.94 -5.15 -1.30
C THR A 55 8.74 -5.91 -0.79
N LEU A 56 8.96 -6.86 0.10
CA LEU A 56 7.92 -7.76 0.60
C LEU A 56 7.67 -7.53 2.10
N ARG A 57 6.40 -7.56 2.49
CA ARG A 57 5.96 -7.47 3.89
C ARG A 57 4.85 -8.48 4.15
N LEU A 58 4.97 -9.23 5.24
CA LEU A 58 3.92 -10.13 5.71
C LEU A 58 3.06 -9.46 6.78
N TRP A 59 1.77 -9.76 6.70
CA TRP A 59 0.75 -9.39 7.67
C TRP A 59 0.11 -10.68 8.22
N PRO A 60 0.02 -10.87 9.55
CA PRO A 60 -0.53 -12.08 10.16
C PRO A 60 -2.07 -12.15 10.09
N TYR A 61 -2.66 -11.55 9.07
CA TYR A 61 -4.10 -11.49 8.85
C TYR A 61 -4.38 -11.98 7.43
N ALA A 62 -5.00 -13.15 7.31
CA ALA A 62 -5.46 -13.76 6.06
C ALA A 62 -6.77 -14.52 6.34
N VAL A 63 -7.63 -14.64 5.34
CA VAL A 63 -8.91 -15.35 5.47
C VAL A 63 -8.74 -16.85 5.20
N LEU A 64 -7.86 -17.21 4.25
CA LEU A 64 -7.63 -18.58 3.81
C LEU A 64 -6.18 -19.04 4.04
N GLY A 65 -5.21 -18.16 3.85
CA GLY A 65 -3.79 -18.47 4.01
C GLY A 65 -3.25 -18.36 5.43
N ASP A 66 -1.94 -18.50 5.57
CA ASP A 66 -1.23 -18.24 6.82
C ASP A 66 -1.07 -16.73 7.05
N ALA A 67 -0.89 -15.97 5.97
CA ALA A 67 -0.60 -14.55 6.02
C ALA A 67 -1.01 -13.82 4.73
N THR A 68 -1.18 -12.51 4.82
CA THR A 68 -1.26 -11.64 3.65
C THR A 68 0.12 -11.09 3.33
N LEU A 69 0.57 -11.31 2.10
CA LEU A 69 1.78 -10.74 1.54
C LEU A 69 1.45 -9.44 0.81
N GLN A 70 2.08 -8.35 1.24
CA GLN A 70 2.17 -7.10 0.49
C GLN A 70 3.49 -7.06 -0.27
N ALA A 71 3.39 -6.90 -1.59
CA ALA A 71 4.51 -6.81 -2.49
C ALA A 71 4.51 -5.44 -3.17
N HIS A 72 5.54 -4.65 -2.90
CA HIS A 72 5.80 -3.37 -3.54
C HIS A 72 6.89 -3.53 -4.61
N PRO A 73 6.60 -3.22 -5.87
CA PRO A 73 7.59 -3.28 -6.94
C PRO A 73 8.61 -2.14 -6.78
N THR A 74 9.90 -2.47 -6.77
CA THR A 74 10.99 -1.48 -6.71
C THR A 74 11.63 -1.22 -8.08
N ASP A 75 11.30 -2.04 -9.07
CA ASP A 75 11.80 -1.96 -10.44
C ASP A 75 10.62 -1.82 -11.42
N ALA A 76 10.80 -1.00 -12.45
CA ALA A 76 9.83 -0.82 -13.52
C ALA A 76 9.56 -2.09 -14.34
N GLN A 77 10.52 -3.02 -14.38
CA GLN A 77 10.39 -4.31 -15.06
C GLN A 77 9.75 -5.40 -14.17
N ALA A 78 9.43 -5.09 -12.91
CA ALA A 78 8.82 -6.04 -12.00
C ALA A 78 7.40 -6.40 -12.46
N THR A 79 7.18 -7.68 -12.76
CA THR A 79 5.87 -8.20 -13.16
C THR A 79 5.27 -9.10 -12.10
N LEU A 80 3.94 -9.15 -12.04
CA LEU A 80 3.27 -10.06 -11.12
C LEU A 80 3.61 -11.52 -11.42
N GLY A 81 3.68 -11.93 -12.69
CA GLY A 81 4.04 -13.29 -13.07
C GLY A 81 5.39 -13.69 -12.51
N SER A 82 6.42 -12.85 -12.72
CA SER A 82 7.75 -13.09 -12.16
C SER A 82 7.78 -13.16 -10.64
N LEU A 83 6.92 -12.39 -9.95
CA LEU A 83 6.79 -12.45 -8.49
C LEU A 83 6.18 -13.79 -8.05
N THR A 84 5.08 -14.20 -8.68
CA THR A 84 4.39 -15.46 -8.35
C THR A 84 5.28 -16.67 -8.63
N ASP A 85 5.99 -16.69 -9.76
CA ASP A 85 6.92 -17.76 -10.10
C ASP A 85 8.07 -17.84 -9.09
N ALA A 86 8.63 -16.70 -8.69
CA ALA A 86 9.69 -16.64 -7.70
C ALA A 86 9.22 -17.08 -6.30
N LEU A 87 8.00 -16.71 -5.88
CA LEU A 87 7.41 -17.16 -4.62
C LEU A 87 7.20 -18.68 -4.63
N HIS A 88 6.64 -19.21 -5.72
CA HIS A 88 6.39 -20.64 -5.86
C HIS A 88 7.69 -21.45 -5.88
N ALA A 89 8.75 -20.96 -6.54
CA ALA A 89 10.07 -21.57 -6.52
C ALA A 89 10.69 -21.65 -5.12
N GLN A 90 10.26 -20.78 -4.19
CA GLN A 90 10.67 -20.78 -2.78
C GLN A 90 9.70 -21.57 -1.87
N GLY A 91 8.73 -22.29 -2.45
CA GLY A 91 7.74 -23.08 -1.73
C GLY A 91 6.57 -22.28 -1.17
N VAL A 92 6.47 -20.98 -1.47
CA VAL A 92 5.34 -20.14 -1.04
C VAL A 92 4.18 -20.34 -2.00
N THR A 93 3.03 -20.77 -1.47
CA THR A 93 1.81 -20.94 -2.29
C THR A 93 0.96 -19.69 -2.19
N THR A 94 0.61 -19.09 -3.33
CA THR A 94 -0.32 -17.95 -3.40
C THR A 94 -1.74 -18.45 -3.56
N LEU A 95 -2.64 -18.12 -2.63
CA LEU A 95 -4.03 -18.64 -2.61
C LEU A 95 -5.03 -17.75 -3.34
N GLY A 96 -4.67 -16.50 -3.61
CA GLY A 96 -5.54 -15.56 -4.27
C GLY A 96 -4.90 -14.17 -4.28
N LEU A 97 -5.05 -13.47 -5.40
CA LEU A 97 -4.51 -12.13 -5.56
C LEU A 97 -5.59 -11.09 -5.36
N GLN A 98 -5.47 -10.30 -4.30
CA GLN A 98 -6.29 -9.12 -4.10
C GLN A 98 -5.58 -7.93 -4.75
N ARG A 99 -5.84 -7.70 -6.04
CA ARG A 99 -5.33 -6.49 -6.69
C ARG A 99 -6.03 -5.24 -6.15
N ARG A 100 -5.21 -4.20 -6.01
CA ARG A 100 -5.49 -2.75 -6.05
C ARG A 100 -5.63 -2.05 -4.70
N ARG A 101 -4.73 -1.10 -4.50
CA ARG A 101 -5.11 0.31 -4.32
C ARG A 101 -4.24 1.17 -5.25
N ALA A 102 -4.87 1.84 -6.23
CA ALA A 102 -4.29 3.07 -6.76
C ALA A 102 -4.44 4.10 -5.63
N ALA A 103 -3.35 4.74 -5.25
CA ALA A 103 -3.41 5.91 -4.37
C ALA A 103 -4.23 7.02 -5.03
#